data_AF-A0A9D6L5F7-F1
#
_entry.id   AF-A0A9D6L5F7-F1
#
_cell.length_a   1.000
_cell.length_b   1.000
_cell.length_c   1.000
_cell.angle_alpha   90.00
_cell.angle_beta   90.00
_cell.angle_gamma   90.00
#
_symmetry.space_group_name_H-M   'P 1'
#
loop_
_entity.id
_entity.type
_entity.pdbx_description
1 polymer ?
#
loop_
_entity_poly.entity_id
_entity_poly.type
_entity_poly.pdbx_seq_one_letter_code
_entity_poly.pdbx_strand_id
1 'polypeptide(L)'
;MAKKVGAYAMADMSHIAGLVVGGVHESPVPTHDVVMTTTTKTLRGPRSAIILSKAEHAAKIDKAVFPGMQGGPLEHIIAAKAVCFKEAMTDEYKEYQKQIAKNAKTLAETLMAEGLRLVSG
;
A
#
# COMPACT_ATOMS: atom_id res chain seq x y z
N MET A 1 -5.03 6.53 -19.17
CA MET A 1 -5.80 7.77 -19.38
C MET A 1 -4.97 9.02 -19.07
N ALA A 2 -4.30 9.10 -17.91
CA ALA A 2 -3.48 10.25 -17.50
C ALA A 2 -2.48 10.75 -18.58
N LYS A 3 -1.68 9.84 -19.17
CA LYS A 3 -0.75 10.16 -20.26
C LYS A 3 -1.39 10.85 -21.48
N LYS A 4 -2.66 10.53 -21.80
CA LYS A 4 -3.36 11.12 -22.96
C LYS A 4 -3.71 12.59 -22.74
N VAL A 5 -3.76 13.05 -21.49
CA VAL A 5 -4.13 14.42 -21.11
C VAL A 5 -2.97 15.18 -20.46
N GLY A 6 -1.74 14.63 -20.51
CA GLY A 6 -0.57 15.24 -19.89
C GLY A 6 -0.59 15.28 -18.36
N ALA A 7 -1.37 14.42 -17.70
CA ALA A 7 -1.47 14.36 -16.25
C ALA A 7 -0.58 13.24 -15.66
N TYR A 8 -0.22 13.38 -14.37
CA TYR A 8 0.43 12.33 -13.59
C TYR A 8 -0.56 11.23 -13.20
N ALA A 9 -0.12 9.98 -13.23
CA ALA A 9 -0.81 8.85 -12.64
C ALA A 9 -0.27 8.59 -11.23
N MET A 10 -1.12 8.77 -10.22
CA MET A 10 -0.81 8.49 -8.82
C MET A 10 -1.76 7.41 -8.27
N ALA A 11 -1.22 6.44 -7.55
CA ALA A 11 -2.01 5.46 -6.80
C ALA A 11 -1.78 5.60 -5.30
N ASP A 12 -2.85 5.55 -4.50
CA ASP A 12 -2.77 5.31 -3.06
C ASP A 12 -3.19 3.86 -2.77
N MET A 13 -2.22 3.02 -2.37
CA MET A 13 -2.46 1.62 -2.06
C MET A 13 -2.54 1.33 -0.56
N SER A 14 -2.77 2.36 0.27
CA SER A 14 -2.72 2.28 1.74
C SER A 14 -3.48 1.10 2.36
N HIS A 15 -4.66 0.77 1.85
CA HIS A 15 -5.48 -0.31 2.37
C HIS A 15 -5.05 -1.70 1.89
N ILE A 16 -4.43 -1.78 0.70
CA ILE A 16 -4.12 -3.04 0.02
C ILE A 16 -2.63 -3.33 -0.07
N ALA A 17 -1.76 -2.49 0.50
CA ALA A 17 -0.31 -2.63 0.38
C ALA A 17 0.21 -4.01 0.80
N GLY A 18 -0.35 -4.60 1.86
CA GLY A 18 0.01 -5.96 2.26
C GLY A 18 -0.40 -7.00 1.22
N LEU A 19 -1.59 -6.87 0.62
CA LEU A 19 -2.07 -7.76 -0.44
C LEU A 19 -1.25 -7.64 -1.72
N VAL A 20 -0.77 -6.43 -2.05
CA VAL A 20 0.15 -6.19 -3.17
C VAL A 20 1.49 -6.88 -2.92
N VAL A 21 2.09 -6.67 -1.75
CA VAL A 21 3.37 -7.32 -1.38
C VAL A 21 3.23 -8.84 -1.31
N GLY A 22 2.09 -9.33 -0.81
CA GLY A 22 1.76 -10.75 -0.73
C GLY A 22 1.40 -11.41 -2.07
N GLY A 23 1.34 -10.65 -3.17
CA GLY A 23 1.03 -11.16 -4.51
C GLY A 23 -0.45 -11.51 -4.73
N VAL A 24 -1.34 -11.07 -3.84
CA VAL A 24 -2.80 -11.31 -3.92
C VAL A 24 -3.50 -10.24 -4.76
N HIS A 25 -2.91 -9.06 -4.86
CA HIS A 25 -3.42 -7.93 -5.65
C HIS A 25 -2.33 -7.42 -6.60
N GLU A 26 -2.71 -7.00 -7.80
CA GLU A 26 -1.77 -6.42 -8.78
C GLU A 26 -1.10 -5.16 -8.22
N SER A 27 0.19 -5.01 -8.52
CA SER A 27 0.98 -3.85 -8.07
C SER A 27 0.78 -2.65 -8.99
N PRO A 28 0.47 -1.45 -8.46
CA PRO A 28 0.41 -0.22 -9.26
C PRO A 28 1.80 0.36 -9.58
N VAL A 29 2.87 -0.12 -8.94
CA VAL A 29 4.24 0.45 -9.05
C VAL A 29 4.79 0.45 -10.49
N PRO A 30 4.58 -0.58 -11.32
CA PRO A 30 5.07 -0.56 -12.70
C PRO A 30 4.37 0.52 -13.55
N THR A 31 3.09 0.77 -13.30
CA THR A 31 2.20 1.53 -14.20
C THR A 31 1.97 2.99 -13.80
N HIS A 32 2.22 3.35 -12.54
CA HIS A 32 2.00 4.70 -12.01
C HIS A 32 3.31 5.48 -11.87
N ASP A 33 3.22 6.81 -11.96
CA ASP A 33 4.34 7.73 -11.81
C ASP A 33 4.73 7.89 -10.33
N VAL A 34 3.72 7.86 -9.46
CA VAL A 34 3.85 7.92 -7.99
C VAL A 34 2.91 6.90 -7.35
N VAL A 35 3.39 6.18 -6.35
CA VAL A 35 2.58 5.29 -5.50
C VAL A 35 2.82 5.65 -4.04
N MET A 36 1.74 5.91 -3.30
CA MET A 36 1.80 6.17 -1.86
C MET A 36 1.14 5.04 -1.08
N THR A 37 1.62 4.80 0.13
CA THR A 37 0.93 3.91 1.07
C THR A 37 1.25 4.24 2.52
N THR A 38 0.27 4.04 3.40
CA THR A 38 0.52 3.86 4.84
C THR A 38 1.19 2.51 5.13
N THR A 39 1.91 2.40 6.24
CA THR A 39 2.53 1.13 6.67
C THR A 39 1.72 0.36 7.71
N THR A 40 0.65 0.92 8.29
CA THR A 40 -0.09 0.32 9.43
C THR A 40 -1.16 -0.69 9.11
N LYS A 41 -1.70 -0.67 7.89
CA LYS A 41 -2.92 -1.41 7.55
C LYS A 41 -2.59 -2.87 7.26
N THR A 42 -2.87 -3.34 6.05
CA THR A 42 -2.54 -4.71 5.63
C THR A 42 -1.03 -4.99 5.64
N LEU A 43 -0.19 -3.94 5.60
CA LEU A 43 1.27 -4.04 5.72
C LEU A 43 1.77 -4.33 7.16
N ARG A 44 0.92 -4.15 8.19
CA ARG A 44 1.19 -4.52 9.60
C ARG A 44 2.44 -3.88 10.23
N GLY A 45 2.81 -2.70 9.76
CA GLY A 45 3.93 -1.91 10.28
C GLY A 45 3.55 -0.79 11.24
N PRO A 46 4.48 0.12 11.56
CA PRO A 46 4.22 1.26 12.45
C PRO A 46 3.32 2.30 11.79
N ARG A 47 2.80 3.25 12.59
CA ARG A 47 2.11 4.48 12.12
C ARG A 47 3.07 5.35 11.31
N SER A 48 3.06 5.15 9.99
CA SER A 48 3.89 5.87 9.02
C SER A 48 3.35 5.71 7.60
N ALA A 49 4.03 6.32 6.65
CA ALA A 49 3.79 6.19 5.23
C ALA A 49 5.12 6.15 4.44
N ILE A 50 5.02 5.74 3.18
CA ILE A 50 6.09 5.82 2.18
C ILE A 50 5.53 6.37 0.86
N ILE A 51 6.41 7.04 0.12
CA ILE A 51 6.16 7.51 -1.25
C ILE A 51 7.17 6.80 -2.15
N LEU A 52 6.67 6.03 -3.11
CA LEU A 52 7.42 5.44 -4.20
C LEU A 52 7.20 6.28 -5.45
N SER A 53 8.24 6.57 -6.22
CA SER A 53 8.13 7.36 -7.43
C SER A 53 9.11 6.92 -8.50
N LYS A 54 8.88 7.33 -9.74
CA LYS A 54 9.93 7.29 -10.77
C LYS A 54 11.05 8.26 -10.39
N ALA A 55 12.29 7.91 -10.76
CA ALA A 55 13.48 8.67 -10.37
C ALA A 55 13.42 10.16 -10.75
N GLU A 56 12.81 10.50 -11.88
CA GLU A 56 12.61 11.88 -12.35
C GLU A 56 11.75 12.76 -11.42
N HIS A 57 10.98 12.16 -10.51
CA HIS A 57 10.15 12.87 -9.53
C HIS A 57 10.78 12.94 -8.14
N ALA A 58 11.78 12.10 -7.84
CA ALA A 58 12.34 11.92 -6.51
C ALA A 58 12.79 13.24 -5.87
N ALA A 59 13.63 14.02 -6.55
CA ALA A 59 14.15 15.28 -6.00
C ALA A 59 13.05 16.32 -5.67
N LYS A 60 11.97 16.36 -6.46
CA LYS A 60 10.84 17.27 -6.20
C LYS A 60 10.04 16.80 -4.97
N ILE A 61 9.83 15.49 -4.85
CA ILE A 61 9.11 14.88 -3.72
C ILE A 61 9.91 15.05 -2.43
N ASP A 62 11.21 14.74 -2.45
CA ASP A 62 12.09 14.87 -1.28
C ASP A 62 12.10 16.31 -0.77
N LYS A 63 12.25 17.30 -1.66
CA LYS A 63 12.19 18.73 -1.30
C LYS A 63 10.84 19.13 -0.71
N ALA A 64 9.74 18.57 -1.22
CA ALA A 64 8.40 18.83 -0.70
C ALA A 64 8.19 18.22 0.69
N VAL A 65 8.80 17.06 0.98
CA VAL A 65 8.80 16.46 2.33
C VAL A 65 9.66 17.29 3.26
N PHE A 66 10.94 17.52 2.93
CA PHE A 66 11.87 18.34 3.70
C PHE A 66 12.71 19.19 2.75
N PRO A 67 12.83 20.51 2.95
CA PRO A 67 12.34 21.30 4.08
C PRO A 67 10.89 21.80 3.92
N GLY A 68 10.10 21.23 2.99
CA GLY A 68 8.78 21.74 2.64
C GLY A 68 7.71 21.58 3.74
N MET A 69 7.26 20.34 4.01
CA MET A 69 6.12 20.08 4.89
C MET A 69 6.51 19.57 6.28
N GLN A 70 7.63 18.84 6.39
CA GLN A 70 8.07 18.19 7.61
C GLN A 70 9.41 18.75 8.08
N GLY A 71 9.67 18.59 9.38
CA GLY A 71 10.94 18.90 10.03
C GLY A 71 11.83 17.67 10.13
N GLY A 72 12.37 17.41 11.33
CA GLY A 72 13.24 16.26 11.58
C GLY A 72 12.53 14.91 11.40
N PRO A 73 13.20 13.91 10.81
CA PRO A 73 12.63 12.57 10.63
C PRO A 73 12.43 11.85 11.96
N LEU A 74 11.42 10.96 12.00
CA LEU A 74 11.17 10.09 13.15
C LEU A 74 11.96 8.78 13.00
N GLU A 75 13.23 8.79 13.40
CA GLU A 75 14.16 7.66 13.20
C GLU A 75 13.68 6.34 13.82
N HIS A 76 13.03 6.40 15.00
CA HIS A 76 12.42 5.22 15.64
C HIS A 76 11.32 4.59 14.77
N ILE A 77 10.57 5.40 14.01
CA ILE A 77 9.56 4.91 13.06
C ILE A 77 10.21 4.37 11.79
N ILE A 78 11.32 4.96 11.33
CA ILE A 78 12.08 4.45 10.18
C ILE A 78 12.66 3.07 10.51
N ALA A 79 13.22 2.88 11.71
CA ALA A 79 13.68 1.59 12.19
C ALA A 79 12.54 0.55 12.26
N ALA A 80 11.38 0.92 12.80
CA ALA A 80 10.21 0.03 12.84
C ALA A 80 9.68 -0.34 11.43
N LYS A 81 9.77 0.58 10.45
CA LYS A 81 9.45 0.27 9.04
C LYS A 81 10.40 -0.78 8.47
N ALA A 82 11.70 -0.70 8.76
CA ALA A 82 12.66 -1.69 8.28
C ALA A 82 12.35 -3.10 8.80
N VAL A 83 11.95 -3.24 10.07
CA VAL A 83 11.49 -4.51 10.64
C VAL A 83 10.24 -5.02 9.93
N CYS A 84 9.23 -4.14 9.76
CA CYS A 84 8.01 -4.47 9.01
C CYS A 84 8.29 -4.95 7.58
N PHE A 85 9.20 -4.29 6.85
CA PHE A 85 9.55 -4.71 5.49
C PHE A 85 10.27 -6.05 5.45
N LYS A 86 11.12 -6.33 6.44
CA LYS A 86 11.77 -7.64 6.58
C LYS A 86 10.74 -8.75 6.79
N GLU A 87 9.75 -8.53 7.67
CA GLU A 87 8.65 -9.48 7.86
C GLU A 87 7.82 -9.65 6.58
N ALA A 88 7.55 -8.56 5.85
CA ALA A 88 6.73 -8.60 4.65
C ALA A 88 7.37 -9.37 3.48
N MET A 89 8.68 -9.63 3.54
CA MET A 89 9.42 -10.40 2.53
C MET A 89 9.34 -11.93 2.73
N THR A 90 8.78 -12.41 3.84
CA THR A 90 8.75 -13.85 4.14
C THR A 90 7.60 -14.57 3.43
N ASP A 91 7.72 -15.89 3.26
CA ASP A 91 6.66 -16.69 2.65
C ASP A 91 5.46 -16.87 3.59
N GLU A 92 5.67 -16.88 4.90
CA GLU A 92 4.60 -16.85 5.90
C GLU A 92 3.75 -15.58 5.76
N TYR A 93 4.37 -14.44 5.45
CA TYR A 93 3.64 -13.21 5.19
C TYR A 93 2.77 -13.33 3.93
N LYS A 94 3.28 -13.91 2.83
CA LYS A 94 2.48 -14.15 1.63
C LYS A 94 1.29 -15.05 1.92
N GLU A 95 1.49 -16.13 2.67
CA GLU A 95 0.41 -17.04 3.06
C GLU A 95 -0.62 -16.35 3.95
N TYR A 96 -0.17 -15.53 4.91
CA TYR A 96 -1.04 -14.67 5.70
C TYR A 96 -1.93 -13.76 4.83
N GLN A 97 -1.38 -13.13 3.80
CA GLN A 97 -2.15 -12.27 2.89
C GLN A 97 -3.18 -13.04 2.05
N LYS A 98 -2.84 -14.26 1.57
CA LYS A 98 -3.82 -15.13 0.90
C LYS A 98 -4.96 -15.51 1.85
N GLN A 99 -4.64 -15.81 3.11
CA GLN A 99 -5.65 -16.13 4.11
C GLN A 99 -6.57 -14.94 4.40
N ILE A 100 -6.07 -13.69 4.40
CA ILE A 100 -6.92 -12.49 4.50
C ILE A 100 -7.96 -12.46 3.36
N ALA A 101 -7.53 -12.64 2.12
CA ALA A 101 -8.44 -12.61 0.97
C ALA A 101 -9.45 -13.76 1.00
N LYS A 102 -9.02 -14.96 1.41
CA LYS A 102 -9.92 -16.10 1.63
C LYS A 102 -10.97 -15.79 2.69
N ASN A 103 -10.57 -15.23 3.82
CA ASN A 103 -11.49 -14.85 4.91
C ASN A 103 -12.50 -13.79 4.45
N ALA A 104 -12.05 -12.78 3.70
CA ALA A 104 -12.92 -11.76 3.14
C ALA A 104 -13.97 -12.36 2.18
N LYS A 105 -13.56 -13.30 1.31
CA LYS A 105 -14.48 -14.03 0.43
C LYS A 105 -15.50 -14.84 1.22
N THR A 106 -15.07 -15.61 2.21
CA THR A 106 -16.00 -16.39 3.06
C THR A 106 -16.99 -15.48 3.78
N LEU A 107 -16.54 -14.36 4.34
CA LEU A 107 -17.45 -13.38 4.96
C LEU A 107 -18.48 -12.85 3.96
N ALA A 108 -18.05 -12.49 2.75
CA ALA A 108 -18.95 -12.00 1.70
C ALA A 108 -20.01 -13.06 1.34
N GLU A 109 -19.61 -14.31 1.12
CA GLU A 109 -20.50 -15.43 0.82
C GLU A 109 -21.53 -15.66 1.92
N THR A 110 -21.11 -15.62 3.19
CA THR A 110 -22.02 -15.77 4.34
C THR A 110 -23.02 -14.62 4.42
N LEU A 111 -22.58 -13.37 4.26
CA LEU A 111 -23.49 -12.22 4.30
C LEU A 111 -24.53 -12.26 3.17
N MET A 112 -24.11 -12.64 1.96
CA MET A 112 -25.02 -12.82 0.82
C MET A 112 -26.00 -13.97 1.04
N ALA A 113 -25.57 -15.08 1.64
CA ALA A 113 -26.44 -16.21 1.97
C ALA A 113 -27.56 -15.81 2.96
N GLU A 114 -27.28 -14.88 3.87
CA GLU A 114 -28.26 -14.28 4.79
C GLU A 114 -29.10 -13.15 4.16
N GLY A 115 -29.03 -12.98 2.84
CA GLY A 115 -29.85 -12.02 2.09
C GLY A 115 -29.35 -10.58 2.11
N LEU A 116 -28.14 -10.31 2.62
CA LEU A 116 -27.55 -8.98 2.57
C LEU A 116 -26.92 -8.71 1.19
N ARG A 117 -27.30 -7.59 0.58
CA ARG A 117 -26.69 -7.13 -0.67
C ARG A 117 -25.36 -6.43 -0.39
N LEU A 118 -24.27 -6.92 -0.97
CA LEU A 118 -22.98 -6.23 -0.94
C LEU A 118 -22.83 -5.33 -2.18
N VAL A 119 -22.04 -4.27 -2.04
CA VAL A 119 -21.73 -3.40 -3.18
C VAL A 119 -20.75 -4.17 -4.08
N SER A 120 -21.05 -4.25 -5.38
CA SER A 120 -20.30 -4.99 -6.42
C SER A 120 -20.34 -6.53 -6.36
N GLY A 121 -21.13 -7.11 -5.45
CA GLY A 121 -21.36 -8.56 -5.37
C GLY A 121 -21.67 -8.98 -3.95
#